data_AF-A0A9E1IM44-F1
#
_entry.id   AF-A0A9E1IM44-F1
#
_cell.length_a   1.000
_cell.length_b   1.000
_cell.length_c   1.000
_cell.angle_alpha   90.00
_cell.angle_beta   90.00
_cell.angle_gamma   90.00
#
_symmetry.space_group_name_H-M   'P 1'
#
loop_
_entity.id
_entity.type
_entity.pdbx_description
1 polymer ?
#
loop_
_entity_poly.entity_id
_entity_poly.type
_entity_poly.pdbx_seq_one_letter_code
_entity_poly.pdbx_strand_id
1 'polypeptide(L)'
;ERDARASFDTADAALKSAQARLEVSALALTLAKEEYTMAEERYRQGKDDNSDAVLAQIRYGEVLLDDVATQAMWVRALVNWYGATGQMTVLIHGR
;
A
#
# COMPACT_ATOMS: atom_id res chain seq x y z
N GLU A 1 24.28 -22.17 -9.13
CA GLU A 1 23.08 -22.15 -10.00
C GLU A 1 21.80 -22.52 -9.26
N ARG A 2 21.73 -23.68 -8.61
CA ARG A 2 20.56 -24.10 -7.80
C ARG A 2 20.18 -23.07 -6.72
N ASP A 3 21.16 -22.57 -5.97
CA ASP A 3 20.91 -21.58 -4.90
C ASP A 3 20.48 -20.22 -5.45
N ALA A 4 21.03 -19.82 -6.60
CA ALA A 4 20.63 -18.59 -7.29
C ALA A 4 19.17 -18.65 -7.75
N ARG A 5 18.71 -19.80 -8.28
CA ARG A 5 17.30 -20.02 -8.64
C ARG A 5 16.38 -19.99 -7.43
N ALA A 6 16.74 -20.69 -6.35
CA ALA A 6 15.96 -20.69 -5.12
C ALA A 6 15.84 -19.29 -4.50
N SER A 7 16.91 -18.49 -4.56
CA SER A 7 16.90 -17.08 -4.12
C SER A 7 15.96 -16.22 -4.97
N PHE A 8 15.93 -16.44 -6.29
CA PHE A 8 15.04 -15.72 -7.20
C PHE A 8 13.57 -16.08 -6.95
N ASP A 9 13.23 -17.38 -6.89
CA ASP A 9 11.84 -17.83 -6.69
C ASP A 9 11.25 -17.30 -5.38
N THR A 10 12.08 -17.20 -4.33
CA THR A 10 11.68 -16.62 -3.04
C THR A 10 11.40 -15.12 -3.16
N ALA A 11 12.26 -14.38 -3.88
CA ALA A 11 12.06 -12.95 -4.09
C ALA A 11 10.85 -12.67 -4.99
N ASP A 12 10.59 -13.50 -5.99
CA ASP A 12 9.42 -13.43 -6.88
C ASP A 12 8.11 -13.67 -6.12
N ALA A 13 8.06 -14.70 -5.27
CA ALA A 13 6.91 -14.96 -4.42
C ALA A 13 6.65 -13.80 -3.44
N ALA A 14 7.69 -13.23 -2.85
CA ALA A 14 7.58 -12.09 -1.95
C ALA A 14 7.05 -10.83 -2.67
N LEU A 15 7.54 -10.56 -3.89
CA LEU A 15 7.08 -9.43 -4.70
C LEU A 15 5.59 -9.58 -5.09
N LYS A 16 5.18 -10.76 -5.55
CA LYS A 16 3.77 -11.05 -5.87
C LYS A 16 2.87 -10.89 -4.65
N SER A 17 3.30 -11.37 -3.48
CA SER A 17 2.56 -11.20 -2.24
C SER A 17 2.44 -9.73 -1.83
N ALA A 18 3.52 -8.96 -1.96
CA ALA A 18 3.51 -7.53 -1.67
C ALA A 18 2.60 -6.76 -2.66
N GLN A 19 2.59 -7.13 -3.94
CA GLN A 19 1.70 -6.54 -4.93
C GLN A 19 0.22 -6.81 -4.61
N ALA A 20 -0.13 -8.05 -4.25
CA ALA A 20 -1.50 -8.37 -3.86
C ALA A 20 -1.97 -7.56 -2.63
N ARG A 21 -1.06 -7.36 -1.65
CA ARG A 21 -1.35 -6.50 -0.49
C ARG A 21 -1.53 -5.05 -0.88
N LEU A 22 -0.73 -4.55 -1.82
CA LEU A 22 -0.85 -3.18 -2.34
C LEU A 22 -2.20 -2.94 -3.01
N GLU A 23 -2.68 -3.89 -3.82
CA GLU A 23 -3.99 -3.80 -4.45
C GLU A 23 -5.14 -3.77 -3.42
N VAL A 24 -5.07 -4.63 -2.40
CA VAL A 24 -6.04 -4.64 -1.29
C VAL A 24 -6.00 -3.34 -0.50
N SER A 25 -4.80 -2.82 -0.23
CA SER A 25 -4.60 -1.56 0.49
C SER A 25 -5.17 -0.36 -0.25
N ALA A 26 -4.93 -0.28 -1.57
CA ALA A 26 -5.48 0.78 -2.42
C ALA A 26 -7.02 0.77 -2.44
N LEU A 27 -7.62 -0.43 -2.44
CA LEU A 27 -9.08 -0.57 -2.33
C LEU A 27 -9.57 -0.10 -0.95
N ALA A 28 -8.92 -0.51 0.13
CA ALA A 28 -9.27 -0.09 1.49
C ALA A 28 -9.18 1.44 1.65
N LEU A 29 -8.15 2.07 1.08
CA LEU A 29 -7.98 3.52 1.10
C LEU A 29 -9.10 4.24 0.35
N THR A 30 -9.51 3.69 -0.80
CA THR A 30 -10.63 4.23 -1.59
C THR A 30 -11.93 4.20 -0.79
N LEU A 31 -12.23 3.05 -0.17
CA LEU A 31 -13.44 2.90 0.66
C LEU A 31 -13.42 3.82 1.88
N ALA A 32 -12.30 3.92 2.59
CA ALA A 32 -12.19 4.80 3.75
C ALA A 32 -12.35 6.28 3.38
N LYS A 33 -11.87 6.69 2.20
CA LYS A 33 -12.07 8.03 1.67
C LYS A 33 -13.54 8.32 1.33
N GLU A 34 -14.23 7.34 0.74
CA GLU A 34 -15.65 7.45 0.44
C GLU A 34 -16.48 7.55 1.73
N GLU A 35 -16.20 6.72 2.73
CA GLU A 35 -16.84 6.78 4.06
C GLU A 35 -16.66 8.16 4.70
N TYR A 36 -15.44 8.69 4.71
CA TYR A 36 -15.15 10.04 5.21
C TYR A 36 -15.93 11.12 4.45
N THR A 37 -15.94 11.06 3.11
CA THR A 37 -16.66 12.04 2.27
C THR A 37 -18.17 12.01 2.55
N MET A 38 -18.75 10.83 2.71
CA MET A 38 -20.18 10.69 3.05
C MET A 38 -20.49 11.19 4.46
N ALA A 39 -19.63 10.94 5.45
CA ALA A 39 -19.80 11.45 6.80
C ALA A 39 -19.71 12.99 6.85
N GLU A 40 -18.75 13.56 6.12
CA GLU A 40 -18.59 15.01 6.00
C GLU A 40 -19.84 15.66 5.35
N GLU A 41 -20.38 15.05 4.30
CA GLU A 41 -21.59 15.54 3.64
C GLU A 41 -22.82 15.47 4.54
N ARG A 42 -22.99 14.39 5.30
CA ARG A 42 -24.11 14.26 6.27
C ARG A 42 -24.02 15.30 7.37
N TYR A 43 -22.82 15.54 7.91
CA TYR A 43 -22.59 16.62 8.86
C TYR A 43 -22.91 18.00 8.25
N ARG A 44 -22.45 18.28 7.03
CA ARG A 44 -22.72 19.55 6.32
C ARG A 44 -24.21 19.79 6.10
N GLN A 45 -24.99 18.73 5.90
CA GLN A 45 -26.44 18.77 5.77
C GLN A 45 -27.18 18.84 7.13
N GLY A 46 -26.45 18.82 8.25
CA GLY A 46 -27.03 18.79 9.60
C GLY A 46 -27.77 17.50 9.93
N LYS A 47 -27.48 16.40 9.23
CA LYS A 47 -28.12 15.10 9.42
C LYS A 47 -27.46 14.26 10.50
N ASP A 48 -26.15 14.42 10.65
CA ASP A 48 -25.32 13.70 11.63
C ASP A 48 -24.51 14.71 12.47
N ASP A 49 -24.08 14.26 13.65
CA ASP A 49 -23.17 15.02 14.51
C ASP A 49 -21.76 15.05 13.93
N ASN A 50 -21.00 16.12 14.21
CA ASN A 50 -19.61 16.27 13.75
C ASN A 50 -18.71 15.10 14.20
N SER A 51 -19.05 14.40 15.28
CA SER A 51 -18.30 13.25 15.77
C SER A 51 -18.15 12.14 14.73
N ASP A 52 -19.17 11.91 13.90
CA ASP A 52 -19.14 10.85 12.89
C ASP A 52 -18.18 11.20 11.75
N ALA A 53 -18.14 12.47 11.35
CA ALA A 53 -17.19 12.98 10.37
C ALA A 53 -15.74 12.88 10.90
N VAL A 54 -15.51 13.22 12.17
CA VAL A 54 -14.19 13.11 12.80
C VAL A 54 -13.73 11.65 12.93
N LEU A 55 -14.61 10.73 13.34
CA LEU A 55 -14.27 9.31 13.42
C LEU A 55 -13.93 8.74 12.04
N ALA A 56 -14.70 9.08 11.00
CA ALA A 56 -14.40 8.66 9.64
C ALA A 56 -13.07 9.26 9.13
N GLN A 57 -12.74 10.49 9.52
CA GLN A 57 -11.46 11.13 9.19
C GLN A 57 -10.28 10.41 9.84
N ILE A 58 -10.39 10.03 11.12
CA ILE A 58 -9.36 9.27 11.84
C ILE A 58 -9.13 7.94 11.14
N ARG A 59 -10.21 7.20 10.85
CA ARG A 59 -10.13 5.92 10.14
C ARG A 59 -9.49 6.04 8.76
N TYR A 60 -9.86 7.07 8.00
CA TYR A 60 -9.22 7.36 6.71
C TYR A 60 -7.71 7.61 6.88
N GLY A 61 -7.30 8.36 7.91
CA GLY A 61 -5.90 8.60 8.24
C GLY A 61 -5.14 7.32 8.61
N GLU A 62 -5.74 6.43 9.40
CA GLU A 62 -5.15 5.13 9.75
C GLU A 62 -4.92 4.26 8.51
N VAL A 63 -5.92 4.15 7.63
CA VAL A 63 -5.80 3.38 6.39
C VAL A 63 -4.77 4.00 5.44
N LEU A 64 -4.65 5.33 5.40
CA LEU A 64 -3.61 6.01 4.62
C LEU A 64 -2.20 5.67 5.12
N LEU A 65 -1.98 5.60 6.44
CA LEU A 65 -0.70 5.20 7.00
C LEU A 65 -0.37 3.73 6.69
N ASP A 66 -1.34 2.84 6.78
CA ASP A 66 -1.19 1.43 6.41
C ASP A 66 -0.89 1.26 4.91
N ASP A 67 -1.48 2.10 4.05
CA ASP A 67 -1.19 2.10 2.62
C ASP A 67 0.23 2.53 2.30
N VAL A 68 0.72 3.59 2.94
CA VAL A 68 2.11 4.02 2.81
C VAL A 68 3.08 2.93 3.29
N ALA A 69 2.77 2.25 4.40
CA ALA A 69 3.57 1.13 4.89
C ALA A 69 3.58 -0.03 3.89
N THR A 70 2.44 -0.34 3.28
CA THR A 70 2.30 -1.38 2.26
C THR A 70 3.08 -1.05 0.98
N GLN A 71 3.04 0.21 0.53
CA GLN A 71 3.86 0.69 -0.59
C GLN A 71 5.35 0.54 -0.29
N ALA A 72 5.81 0.90 0.91
CA ALA A 72 7.20 0.73 1.32
C ALA A 72 7.63 -0.75 1.33
N MET A 73 6.75 -1.67 1.76
CA MET A 73 7.00 -3.11 1.69
C MET A 73 7.12 -3.61 0.26
N TRP A 74 6.26 -3.14 -0.65
CA TRP A 74 6.32 -3.49 -2.07
C TRP A 74 7.61 -3.01 -2.73
N VAL A 75 8.02 -1.76 -2.49
CA VAL A 75 9.31 -1.23 -2.98
C VAL A 75 10.48 -2.07 -2.47
N ARG A 76 10.47 -2.46 -1.19
CA ARG A 76 11.50 -3.35 -0.63
C ARG A 76 11.52 -4.71 -1.32
N ALA A 77 10.35 -5.31 -1.58
CA ALA A 77 10.27 -6.59 -2.28
C ALA A 77 10.79 -6.47 -3.73
N LEU A 78 10.50 -5.36 -4.40
CA LEU A 78 10.98 -5.07 -5.74
C LEU A 78 12.51 -4.96 -5.78
N VAL A 79 13.12 -4.23 -4.84
CA VAL A 79 14.59 -4.13 -4.71
C VAL A 79 15.21 -5.50 -4.48
N ASN A 80 14.64 -6.32 -3.59
CA ASN A 80 15.13 -7.68 -3.34
C ASN A 80 15.04 -8.56 -4.59
N TRP A 81 13.96 -8.43 -5.37
CA TRP A 81 13.80 -9.14 -6.63
C TRP A 81 14.88 -8.76 -7.65
N TYR A 82 15.17 -7.45 -7.83
CA TYR A 82 16.28 -7.00 -8.68
C TYR A 82 17.65 -7.44 -8.17
N GLY A 83 17.84 -7.51 -6.86
CA GLY A 83 19.04 -8.07 -6.25
C GLY A 83 19.21 -9.56 -6.59
N ALA A 84 18.14 -10.34 -6.52
CA ALA A 84 18.16 -11.77 -6.82
C ALA A 84 18.37 -12.07 -8.31
N THR A 85 17.98 -11.17 -9.22
CA THR A 85 18.26 -11.31 -10.67
C THR A 85 19.67 -10.87 -11.07
N GLY A 86 20.46 -10.30 -10.14
CA GLY A 86 21.77 -9.73 -10.45
C GLY A 86 21.70 -8.43 -11.27
N GLN A 87 20.51 -7.84 -11.43
CA GLN A 87 20.28 -6.61 -12.20
C GLN A 87 20.34 -5.33 -11.35
N MET A 88 20.76 -5.42 -10.08
CA MET A 88 20.84 -4.28 -9.15
C MET A 88 21.67 -3.10 -9.70
N THR A 89 22.58 -3.35 -10.64
CA THR A 89 23.42 -2.32 -11.30
C THR A 89 22.62 -1.28 -12.11
N VAL A 90 21.35 -1.55 -12.47
CA VAL A 90 20.56 -0.67 -13.34
C VAL A 90 19.78 0.43 -12.60
N LEU A 91 19.56 0.31 -11.28
CA LEU A 91 18.72 1.27 -10.53
C LEU A 91 19.49 2.45 -9.88
N ILE A 92 20.83 2.46 -9.92
CA ILE A 92 21.67 3.52 -9.31
C ILE A 92 22.07 4.62 -10.33
N HIS A 93 21.71 4.47 -11.61
CA HIS A 93 21.88 5.51 -12.63
C HIS A 93 20.60 5.63 -13.49
N GLY A 94 19.68 6.47 -13.03
CA GLY A 94 18.47 6.83 -13.76
C GLY A 94 17.81 7.99 -13.03
N ARG A 95 17.94 9.16 -13.62
CA ARG A 95 17.45 10.48 -13.20
C ARG A 95 16.06 10.50 -12.57
#